data_AF-A0A0M9YRU9-F1
#
_entry.id   AF-A0A0M9YRU9-F1
#
_cell.length_a   1.000
_cell.length_b   1.000
_cell.length_c   1.000
_cell.angle_alpha   90.00
_cell.angle_beta   90.00
_cell.angle_gamma   90.00
#
_symmetry.space_group_name_H-M   'P 1'
#
loop_
_entity.id
_entity.type
_entity.pdbx_description
1 polymer ?
#
loop_
_entity_poly.entity_id
_entity_poly.type
_entity_poly.pdbx_seq_one_letter_code
_entity_poly.pdbx_strand_id
1 'polypeptide(L)'
;MTTSGAKSSRLGGLGQWWGVLAGALLIAAWINEAAGPAVIITLSAVVLLWSFFQAPVTCGAPVRGRADGCRNNATGILMGCHIHQHRWQKLKMLIFRRRVREFCSGLFSDGKATLVTLAAAGSFLSGLVALIPGVAV
;
A
#
# COMPACT_ATOMS: atom_id res chain seq x y z
N MET A 1 -26.80 6.36 -12.89
CA MET A 1 -26.34 6.05 -11.51
C MET A 1 -26.40 4.54 -11.36
N THR A 2 -25.27 3.85 -11.45
CA THR A 2 -25.18 2.39 -11.31
C THR A 2 -24.30 2.09 -10.09
N THR A 3 -24.97 1.66 -9.03
CA THR A 3 -24.37 1.16 -7.79
C THR A 3 -23.69 -0.17 -8.09
N SER A 4 -22.40 -0.13 -8.41
CA SER A 4 -21.61 -1.36 -8.60
C SER A 4 -21.39 -2.03 -7.24
N GLY A 5 -21.94 -3.23 -7.11
CA GLY A 5 -22.09 -4.01 -5.88
C GLY A 5 -20.82 -4.12 -5.04
N ALA A 6 -20.88 -3.48 -3.87
CA ALA A 6 -20.07 -3.87 -2.73
C ALA A 6 -20.57 -5.25 -2.27
N LYS A 7 -19.84 -6.31 -2.59
CA LYS A 7 -20.03 -7.62 -1.96
C LYS A 7 -19.81 -7.43 -0.46
N SER A 8 -20.92 -7.40 0.29
CA SER A 8 -20.94 -7.33 1.75
C SER A 8 -20.27 -8.58 2.31
N SER A 9 -18.97 -8.50 2.60
CA SER A 9 -18.33 -9.43 3.53
C SER A 9 -18.58 -8.91 4.94
N ARG A 10 -18.92 -9.82 5.86
CA ARG A 10 -19.45 -9.55 7.22
C ARG A 10 -18.52 -8.74 8.16
N LEU A 11 -17.43 -8.16 7.64
CA LEU A 11 -16.39 -7.40 8.36
C LEU A 11 -16.13 -6.05 7.67
N GLY A 12 -17.20 -5.31 7.38
CA GLY A 12 -17.21 -4.08 6.56
C GLY A 12 -15.91 -3.29 6.57
N GLY A 13 -15.17 -3.33 5.46
CA GLY A 13 -13.89 -2.62 5.25
C GLY A 13 -12.72 -3.03 6.14
N LEU A 14 -12.95 -3.53 7.36
CA LEU A 14 -11.94 -3.92 8.35
C LEU A 14 -11.10 -5.10 7.86
N GLY A 15 -11.74 -6.08 7.20
CA GLY A 15 -11.04 -7.20 6.58
C GLY A 15 -10.03 -6.79 5.51
N GLN A 16 -10.12 -5.57 4.98
CA GLN A 16 -9.21 -5.03 3.98
C GLN A 16 -7.94 -4.42 4.59
N TRP A 17 -7.97 -4.09 5.90
CA TRP A 17 -6.87 -3.50 6.66
C TRP A 17 -5.99 -4.53 7.41
N TRP A 18 -6.12 -5.82 7.07
CA TRP A 18 -5.36 -6.89 7.71
C TRP A 18 -3.83 -6.67 7.64
N GLY A 19 -3.32 -6.01 6.60
CA GLY A 19 -1.90 -5.71 6.50
C GLY A 19 -1.39 -4.71 7.54
N VAL A 20 -2.25 -3.90 8.15
CA VAL A 20 -1.89 -3.08 9.32
C VAL A 20 -1.64 -3.96 10.53
N LEU A 21 -2.44 -5.01 10.72
CA LEU A 21 -2.20 -6.01 11.78
C LEU A 21 -0.88 -6.75 11.51
N ALA A 22 -0.60 -7.12 10.25
CA ALA A 22 0.69 -7.70 9.89
C ALA A 22 1.86 -6.72 10.15
N GLY A 23 1.67 -5.42 9.93
CA GLY A 23 2.64 -4.38 10.29
C GLY A 23 2.85 -4.27 11.80
N ALA A 24 1.79 -4.36 12.60
CA ALA A 24 1.90 -4.38 14.06
C ALA A 24 2.63 -5.65 14.55
N LEU A 25 2.38 -6.80 13.92
CA LEU A 25 3.12 -8.04 14.20
C LEU A 25 4.59 -7.93 13.80
N LEU A 26 4.91 -7.24 12.71
CA LEU A 26 6.30 -6.96 12.32
C LEU A 26 7.03 -6.12 13.37
N ILE A 27 6.36 -5.11 13.94
CA ILE A 27 6.92 -4.31 15.05
C ILE A 27 7.10 -5.20 16.29
N ALA A 28 6.13 -6.04 16.61
CA ALA A 28 6.23 -6.97 17.74
C ALA A 28 7.36 -8.01 17.54
N ALA A 29 7.61 -8.45 16.31
CA ALA A 29 8.71 -9.34 15.97
C ALA A 29 10.07 -8.67 16.24
N TRP A 30 10.24 -7.38 15.93
CA TRP A 30 11.45 -6.64 16.28
C TRP A 30 11.69 -6.50 17.79
N ILE A 31 10.62 -6.48 18.59
CA ILE A 31 10.72 -6.36 20.06
C ILE A 31 11.01 -7.71 20.72
N ASN A 32 10.75 -8.82 20.02
CA ASN A 32 10.82 -10.16 20.58
C ASN A 32 12.04 -10.90 20.04
N GLU A 33 13.03 -11.18 20.90
CA GLU A 33 14.25 -11.91 20.55
C GLU A 33 14.03 -13.37 20.09
N ALA A 34 12.79 -13.88 20.19
CA ALA A 34 12.45 -15.18 19.61
C ALA A 34 12.20 -15.11 18.08
N ALA A 35 12.03 -13.92 17.51
CA ALA A 35 11.69 -13.74 16.11
C ALA A 35 12.95 -13.60 15.24
N GLY A 36 13.47 -14.73 14.78
CA GLY A 36 14.66 -14.75 13.93
C GLY A 36 14.50 -13.96 12.61
N PRO A 37 15.62 -13.67 11.91
CA PRO A 37 15.65 -12.82 10.71
C PRO A 37 14.66 -13.24 9.61
N ALA A 38 14.47 -14.55 9.45
CA ALA A 38 13.54 -15.11 8.47
C ALA A 38 12.08 -14.67 8.71
N VAL A 39 11.65 -14.54 9.97
CA VAL A 39 10.29 -14.11 10.32
C VAL A 39 10.09 -12.64 9.97
N ILE A 40 11.07 -11.79 10.29
CA ILE A 40 11.04 -10.35 10.00
C ILE A 40 11.01 -10.12 8.49
N ILE A 41 11.84 -10.83 7.72
CA ILE A 41 11.86 -10.75 6.25
C ILE A 41 10.52 -11.17 5.66
N THR A 42 9.96 -12.28 6.15
CA THR A 42 8.67 -12.80 5.67
C THR A 42 7.53 -11.82 5.95
N LEU A 43 7.42 -11.31 7.18
CA LEU A 43 6.42 -10.31 7.55
C LEU A 43 6.59 -9.01 6.76
N SER A 44 7.84 -8.57 6.55
CA SER A 44 8.17 -7.40 5.74
C SER A 44 7.68 -7.57 4.30
N ALA A 45 7.92 -8.73 3.68
CA ALA A 45 7.45 -9.03 2.33
C ALA A 45 5.91 -9.08 2.25
N VAL A 46 5.25 -9.68 3.26
CA VAL A 46 3.78 -9.74 3.32
C VAL A 46 3.16 -8.35 3.40
N VAL A 47 3.68 -7.48 4.28
CA VAL A 47 3.19 -6.10 4.43
C VAL A 47 3.44 -5.29 3.15
N LEU A 48 4.59 -5.46 2.51
CA LEU A 48 4.89 -4.82 1.22
C LEU A 48 3.93 -5.23 0.12
N LEU A 49 3.73 -6.54 -0.07
CA LEU A 49 2.82 -7.06 -1.09
C LEU A 49 1.39 -6.62 -0.85
N TRP A 50 0.93 -6.63 0.41
CA TRP A 50 -0.38 -6.08 0.75
C TRP A 50 -0.47 -4.59 0.41
N SER A 51 0.54 -3.80 0.76
CA SER A 51 0.57 -2.35 0.52
C SER A 51 0.51 -2.01 -0.97
N PHE A 52 1.21 -2.79 -1.80
CA PHE A 52 1.23 -2.56 -3.25
C PHE A 52 -0.03 -3.01 -3.98
N PHE A 53 -0.66 -4.12 -3.57
CA PHE A 53 -1.70 -4.79 -4.36
C PHE A 53 -3.09 -4.84 -3.73
N GLN A 54 -3.20 -4.73 -2.40
CA GLN A 54 -4.48 -4.99 -1.70
C GLN A 54 -4.95 -3.83 -0.81
N ALA A 55 -4.04 -2.98 -0.34
CA ALA A 55 -4.36 -1.95 0.62
C ALA A 55 -5.45 -0.97 0.14
N PRO A 56 -6.45 -0.65 0.96
CA PRO A 56 -7.55 0.23 0.55
C PRO A 56 -7.07 1.69 0.45
N VAL A 57 -6.76 2.12 -0.77
CA VAL A 57 -6.30 3.49 -1.07
C VAL A 57 -7.27 4.19 -2.02
N THR A 58 -7.18 5.50 -2.13
CA THR A 58 -7.91 6.25 -3.15
C THR A 58 -7.18 6.21 -4.49
N CYS A 59 -7.93 6.27 -5.59
CA CYS A 59 -7.34 6.13 -6.92
C CYS A 59 -6.42 7.29 -7.31
N GLY A 60 -6.82 8.53 -7.01
CA GLY A 60 -6.03 9.75 -7.26
C GLY A 60 -5.70 10.05 -8.73
N ALA A 61 -6.22 9.26 -9.69
CA ALA A 61 -5.88 9.43 -11.10
C ALA A 61 -6.36 10.81 -11.61
N PRO A 62 -5.55 11.52 -12.44
CA PRO A 62 -5.93 12.84 -12.94
C PRO A 62 -7.14 12.73 -13.86
N VAL A 63 -8.20 13.49 -13.55
CA VAL A 63 -9.44 13.55 -14.33
C VAL A 63 -9.58 14.96 -14.91
N ARG A 64 -10.02 15.08 -16.17
CA ARG A 64 -10.30 16.38 -16.78
C ARG A 64 -11.39 17.11 -15.98
N GLY A 65 -11.14 18.37 -15.62
CA GLY A 65 -12.10 19.21 -14.91
C GLY A 65 -12.15 19.01 -13.38
N ARG A 66 -11.19 18.27 -12.79
CA ARG A 66 -11.10 18.14 -11.33
C ARG A 66 -9.64 18.12 -10.87
N ALA A 67 -9.27 19.07 -10.01
CA ALA A 67 -7.93 19.16 -9.42
C ALA A 67 -7.62 17.95 -8.51
N ASP A 68 -8.60 17.50 -7.72
CA ASP A 68 -8.44 16.42 -6.74
C ASP A 68 -8.39 15.00 -7.35
N GLY A 69 -8.55 14.88 -8.68
CA GLY A 69 -8.55 13.59 -9.38
C GLY A 69 -9.66 12.62 -8.98
N CYS A 70 -9.46 11.34 -9.30
CA CYS A 70 -10.43 10.27 -9.07
C CYS A 70 -10.53 9.91 -7.58
N ARG A 71 -11.71 10.10 -6.99
CA ARG A 71 -12.02 9.78 -5.57
C ARG A 71 -12.49 8.35 -5.34
N ASN A 72 -12.44 7.50 -6.37
CA ASN A 72 -12.91 6.14 -6.23
C ASN A 72 -11.90 5.27 -5.47
N ASN A 73 -12.38 4.24 -4.79
CA ASN A 73 -11.51 3.29 -4.08
C ASN A 73 -10.66 2.51 -5.10
N ALA A 74 -9.40 2.31 -4.75
CA ALA A 74 -8.42 1.49 -5.43
C ALA A 74 -7.88 0.44 -4.46
N THR A 75 -7.33 -0.62 -5.01
CA THR A 75 -6.77 -1.75 -4.26
C THR A 75 -5.27 -1.72 -4.42
N GLY A 76 -4.53 -1.19 -3.45
CA GLY A 76 -3.07 -1.12 -3.45
C GLY A 76 -2.50 0.14 -4.12
N ILE A 77 -1.26 0.47 -3.74
CA ILE A 77 -0.52 1.62 -4.27
C ILE A 77 -0.30 1.51 -5.78
N LEU A 78 0.05 0.33 -6.29
CA LEU A 78 0.39 0.13 -7.72
C LEU A 78 -0.85 -0.12 -8.58
N MET A 79 -1.90 -0.66 -7.98
CA MET A 79 -3.15 -0.94 -8.67
C MET A 79 -4.06 0.31 -8.65
N GLY A 80 -4.93 0.41 -9.65
CA GLY A 80 -5.89 1.50 -9.80
C GLY A 80 -7.31 1.07 -9.42
N CYS A 81 -8.27 1.98 -9.55
CA CYS A 81 -9.69 1.65 -9.36
C CYS A 81 -10.20 0.66 -10.43
N HIS A 82 -11.49 0.32 -10.37
CA HIS A 82 -12.13 -0.57 -11.36
C HIS A 82 -12.11 -0.03 -12.80
N ILE A 83 -11.82 1.27 -13.01
CA ILE A 83 -11.73 1.88 -14.33
C ILE A 83 -10.34 1.57 -14.93
N HIS A 84 -10.32 0.78 -16.00
CA HIS A 84 -9.09 0.36 -16.68
C HIS A 84 -8.24 1.54 -17.18
N GLN A 85 -8.86 2.62 -17.65
CA GLN A 85 -8.15 3.82 -18.09
C GLN A 85 -7.30 4.45 -16.96
N HIS A 86 -7.85 4.50 -15.73
CA HIS A 86 -7.11 5.01 -14.58
C HIS A 86 -5.94 4.11 -14.18
N ARG A 87 -6.07 2.78 -14.34
CA ARG A 87 -4.95 1.84 -14.12
C ARG A 87 -3.81 2.11 -15.08
N TRP A 88 -4.11 2.27 -16.37
CA TRP A 88 -3.12 2.58 -17.39
C TRP A 88 -2.47 3.95 -17.20
N GLN A 89 -3.24 4.97 -16.80
CA GLN A 89 -2.68 6.29 -16.47
C GLN A 89 -1.73 6.20 -15.28
N LYS A 90 -2.10 5.48 -14.22
CA LYS A 90 -1.28 5.29 -13.02
C LYS A 90 0.00 4.52 -13.33
N LEU A 91 -0.09 3.46 -14.14
CA LEU A 91 1.07 2.71 -14.62
C LEU A 91 2.00 3.58 -15.50
N LYS A 92 1.43 4.39 -16.40
CA LYS A 92 2.22 5.36 -17.17
C LYS A 92 2.93 6.38 -16.28
N MET A 93 2.29 6.86 -15.21
CA MET A 93 2.93 7.78 -14.26
C MET A 93 4.13 7.15 -13.55
N LEU A 94 4.07 5.85 -13.27
CA LEU A 94 5.20 5.09 -12.71
C LEU A 94 6.34 4.87 -13.71
N ILE A 95 6.02 4.52 -14.96
CA ILE A 95 7.01 4.19 -16.00
C ILE A 95 7.71 5.45 -16.52
N PHE A 96 6.96 6.54 -16.74
CA PHE A 96 7.53 7.77 -17.26
C PHE A 96 8.21 8.56 -16.15
N ARG A 97 9.55 8.57 -16.13
CA ARG A 97 10.40 9.29 -15.14
C ARG A 97 9.96 10.73 -14.88
N ARG A 98 9.42 11.43 -15.89
CA ARG A 98 8.90 12.81 -15.77
C ARG A 98 7.64 12.94 -14.90
N ARG A 99 6.89 11.85 -14.71
CA ARG A 99 5.63 11.80 -13.95
C ARG A 99 5.76 11.02 -12.63
N VAL A 100 6.93 10.46 -12.33
CA VAL A 100 7.19 9.80 -11.04
C VAL A 100 7.02 10.77 -9.87
N ARG A 101 7.39 12.04 -10.05
CA ARG A 101 7.16 13.07 -9.02
C ARG A 101 5.67 13.28 -8.72
N GLU A 102 4.83 13.32 -9.77
CA GLU A 102 3.37 13.43 -9.63
C GLU A 102 2.79 12.20 -8.92
N PHE A 103 3.30 11.02 -9.26
CA PHE A 103 2.95 9.78 -8.59
C PHE A 103 3.31 9.81 -7.10
N CYS A 104 4.55 10.18 -6.75
CA CYS A 104 5.00 10.29 -5.37
C CYS A 104 4.22 11.34 -4.59
N SER A 105 3.90 12.50 -5.17
CA SER A 105 3.03 13.48 -4.50
C SER A 105 1.62 12.94 -4.26
N GLY A 106 1.12 12.08 -5.14
CA GLY A 106 -0.16 11.40 -4.98
C GLY A 106 -0.17 10.30 -3.90
N LEU A 107 1.01 9.79 -3.49
CA LEU A 107 1.10 8.85 -2.37
C LEU A 107 0.84 9.50 -1.02
N PHE A 108 1.08 10.83 -0.92
CA PHE A 108 0.95 11.59 0.32
C PHE A 108 -0.25 12.56 0.32
N SER A 109 -1.04 12.59 -0.75
CA SER A 109 -2.18 13.52 -0.89
C SER A 109 -3.45 13.07 -0.15
N ASP A 110 -3.50 11.81 0.30
CA ASP A 110 -4.64 11.23 1.02
C ASP A 110 -4.15 10.50 2.27
N GLY A 111 -4.86 10.65 3.40
CA GLY A 111 -4.46 10.07 4.68
C GLY A 111 -4.32 8.54 4.63
N LYS A 112 -5.19 7.87 3.87
CA LYS A 112 -5.10 6.41 3.66
C LYS A 112 -3.85 6.03 2.86
N ALA A 113 -3.57 6.77 1.79
CA ALA A 113 -2.41 6.54 0.95
C ALA A 113 -1.11 6.79 1.72
N THR A 114 -1.06 7.83 2.55
CA THR A 114 0.07 8.14 3.42
C THR A 114 0.35 7.01 4.39
N LEU A 115 -0.67 6.51 5.11
CA LEU A 115 -0.50 5.40 6.07
C LEU A 115 0.04 4.14 5.39
N VAL A 116 -0.53 3.76 4.25
CA VAL A 116 -0.10 2.57 3.50
C VAL A 116 1.31 2.76 2.94
N THR A 117 1.65 3.97 2.49
CA THR A 117 3.00 4.29 1.99
C THR A 117 4.03 4.22 3.10
N LEU A 118 3.71 4.71 4.31
CA LEU A 118 4.57 4.57 5.49
C LEU A 118 4.72 3.10 5.90
N ALA A 119 3.65 2.31 5.87
CA ALA A 119 3.72 0.88 6.13
C ALA A 119 4.60 0.14 5.10
N ALA A 120 4.48 0.49 3.82
CA ALA A 120 5.34 -0.04 2.76
C ALA A 120 6.80 0.35 2.96
N ALA A 121 7.08 1.62 3.26
CA ALA A 121 8.44 2.10 3.51
C ALA A 121 9.06 1.45 4.75
N GLY A 122 8.31 1.39 5.86
CA GLY A 122 8.77 0.77 7.11
C GLY A 122 9.04 -0.72 6.95
N SER A 123 8.14 -1.46 6.27
CA SER A 123 8.36 -2.88 5.98
C SER A 123 9.54 -3.11 5.04
N PHE A 124 9.73 -2.27 4.02
CA PHE A 124 10.91 -2.36 3.14
C PHE A 124 12.22 -2.16 3.91
N LEU A 125 12.30 -1.10 4.71
CA LEU A 125 13.48 -0.82 5.54
C LEU A 125 13.72 -1.93 6.55
N SER A 126 12.66 -2.39 7.22
CA SER A 126 12.72 -3.52 8.15
C SER A 126 13.29 -4.78 7.49
N GLY A 127 12.82 -5.13 6.30
CA GLY A 127 13.33 -6.26 5.54
C GLY A 127 14.81 -6.11 5.16
N LEU A 128 15.25 -4.91 4.79
CA LEU A 128 16.66 -4.64 4.50
C LEU A 128 17.54 -4.75 5.74
N VAL A 129 17.10 -4.20 6.87
CA VAL A 129 17.85 -4.25 8.12
C VAL A 129 17.96 -5.69 8.63
N ALA A 130 16.93 -6.50 8.47
CA ALA A 130 16.96 -7.92 8.84
C ALA A 130 17.95 -8.77 8.02
N LEU A 131 18.42 -8.28 6.87
CA LEU A 131 19.49 -8.94 6.10
C LEU A 131 20.89 -8.65 6.65
N ILE A 132 21.05 -7.67 7.53
CA ILE A 132 22.34 -7.32 8.12
C ILE A 132 22.64 -8.30 9.26
N PRO A 133 23.72 -9.10 9.16
CA PRO A 133 24.09 -10.04 10.21
C PRO A 133 24.32 -9.31 11.54
N GLY A 134 23.73 -9.82 12.62
CA GLY A 134 23.92 -9.28 13.97
C GLY A 134 23.01 -8.10 14.35
N VAL A 135 22.08 -7.69 13.48
CA VAL A 135 21.08 -6.65 13.80
C VAL A 135 19.74 -7.24 14.24
N ALA A 136 19.31 -8.34 13.62
CA ALA A 136 18.19 -9.13 14.10
C ALA A 136 18.74 -10.24 15.02
N VAL A 137 18.34 -10.20 16.29
CA VAL A 137 18.73 -11.14 17.35
C VAL A 137 17.79 -12.33 17.34
#